data_AF-A0A937PYB2-F1
#
_entry.id   AF-A0A937PYB2-F1
#
_cell.length_a   1.000
_cell.length_b   1.000
_cell.length_c   1.000
_cell.angle_alpha   90.00
_cell.angle_beta   90.00
_cell.angle_gamma   90.00
#
_symmetry.space_group_name_H-M   'P 1'
#
loop_
_entity.id
_entity.type
_entity.pdbx_description
1 polymer ?
#
loop_
_entity_poly.entity_id
_entity_poly.type
_entity_poly.pdbx_seq_one_letter_code
_entity_poly.pdbx_strand_id
1 'polypeptide(L)'
;MGHLDTQTHQGILETLSADKSAKADDVLTLTGKRFHFIGAGGIGMSGLAQLMIGRQAIITGSDQMPGEPVTALCRLGADIRVGHCCENLNERTDAVVISAAIKENNPELRLARRRGLEVYKYAQMLGMLMDRYEGIAVSG
;
A
#
# COMPACT_ATOMS: atom_id res chain seq x y z
N MET A 1 -39.65 -51.11 2.02
CA MET A 1 -39.56 -50.47 0.68
C MET A 1 -39.82 -48.98 0.90
N GLY A 2 -38.82 -48.13 0.66
CA GLY A 2 -38.93 -46.67 0.82
C GLY A 2 -37.81 -46.08 1.69
N HIS A 3 -36.58 -46.07 1.16
CA HIS A 3 -35.54 -45.15 1.62
C HIS A 3 -36.04 -43.72 1.35
N LEU A 4 -36.05 -42.85 2.38
CA LEU A 4 -36.24 -41.42 2.17
C LEU A 4 -34.87 -40.81 1.83
N ASP A 5 -34.74 -40.42 0.58
CA ASP A 5 -33.56 -39.77 0.03
C ASP A 5 -33.41 -38.35 0.61
N THR A 6 -32.40 -38.17 1.46
CA THR A 6 -31.96 -36.90 2.06
C THR A 6 -31.19 -36.00 1.08
N GLN A 7 -31.49 -36.05 -0.22
CA GLN A 7 -30.58 -35.57 -1.27
C GLN A 7 -31.03 -34.29 -1.99
N THR A 8 -31.87 -33.44 -1.39
CA THR A 8 -32.35 -32.20 -2.05
C THR A 8 -31.80 -30.90 -1.43
N HIS A 9 -31.11 -30.94 -0.28
CA HIS A 9 -30.57 -29.71 0.34
C HIS A 9 -29.11 -29.37 -0.01
N GLN A 10 -28.40 -30.23 -0.74
CA GLN A 10 -26.97 -30.02 -1.05
C GLN A 10 -26.73 -29.01 -2.21
N GLY A 11 -27.70 -28.81 -3.11
CA GLY A 11 -27.49 -28.08 -4.37
C GLY A 11 -27.54 -26.54 -4.30
N ILE A 12 -28.11 -25.96 -3.24
CA ILE A 12 -28.23 -24.48 -3.14
C ILE A 12 -26.98 -23.87 -2.45
N LEU A 13 -26.27 -24.63 -1.62
CA LEU A 13 -25.09 -24.14 -0.92
C LEU A 13 -23.83 -24.08 -1.80
N GLU A 14 -23.77 -24.82 -2.90
CA GLU A 14 -22.61 -24.78 -3.82
C GLU A 14 -22.65 -23.57 -4.77
N THR A 15 -23.83 -23.08 -5.15
CA THR A 15 -23.93 -21.93 -6.08
C THR A 15 -23.65 -20.58 -5.40
N LEU A 16 -23.86 -20.45 -4.08
CA LEU A 16 -23.54 -19.23 -3.32
C LEU A 16 -22.04 -19.07 -2.97
N SER A 17 -21.22 -20.10 -3.20
CA SER A 17 -19.78 -20.06 -2.91
C SER A 17 -18.96 -19.54 -4.11
N ALA A 18 -19.45 -19.70 -5.33
CA ALA A 18 -18.70 -19.36 -6.54
C ALA A 18 -18.69 -17.85 -6.85
N ASP A 19 -19.72 -17.09 -6.45
CA ASP A 19 -19.87 -15.68 -6.84
C ASP A 19 -19.27 -14.69 -5.83
N LYS A 20 -18.84 -15.17 -4.66
CA LYS A 20 -18.21 -14.36 -3.61
C LYS A 20 -16.69 -14.32 -3.66
N SER A 21 -16.07 -15.17 -4.50
CA SER A 21 -14.62 -15.22 -4.67
C SER A 21 -14.10 -14.11 -5.61
N ALA A 22 -14.89 -13.66 -6.58
CA ALA A 22 -14.42 -12.74 -7.62
C ALA A 22 -14.30 -11.26 -7.19
N LYS A 23 -14.66 -10.90 -5.96
CA LYS A 23 -14.50 -9.53 -5.41
C LYS A 23 -13.51 -9.43 -4.23
N ALA A 24 -12.90 -10.54 -3.82
CA ALA A 24 -11.98 -10.60 -2.68
C ALA A 24 -10.49 -10.59 -3.09
N ASP A 25 -10.20 -10.67 -4.39
CA ASP A 25 -8.85 -10.86 -4.91
C ASP A 25 -8.08 -9.55 -5.19
N ASP A 26 -8.70 -8.38 -5.04
CA ASP A 26 -8.02 -7.07 -5.21
C ASP A 26 -7.40 -6.56 -3.91
N VAL A 27 -6.93 -7.49 -3.07
CA VAL A 27 -6.17 -7.14 -1.87
C VAL A 27 -4.76 -6.78 -2.31
N LEU A 28 -4.34 -5.55 -2.01
CA LEU A 28 -3.00 -5.06 -2.28
C LEU A 28 -1.95 -6.07 -1.81
N THR A 29 -1.34 -6.78 -2.77
CA THR A 29 -0.24 -7.71 -2.48
C THR A 29 1.03 -6.90 -2.33
N LEU A 30 1.51 -6.78 -1.09
CA LEU A 30 2.67 -5.96 -0.75
C LEU A 30 4.00 -6.67 -0.93
N THR A 31 4.01 -7.99 -0.73
CA THR A 31 5.23 -8.79 -0.73
C THR A 31 5.99 -8.64 -2.04
N GLY A 32 7.24 -8.17 -1.95
CA GLY A 32 8.13 -8.00 -3.10
C GLY A 32 7.81 -6.81 -4.02
N LYS A 33 6.70 -6.09 -3.77
CA LYS A 33 6.35 -4.87 -4.50
C LYS A 33 7.14 -3.67 -3.99
N ARG A 34 7.55 -2.80 -4.92
CA ARG A 34 8.36 -1.62 -4.63
C ARG A 34 7.50 -0.37 -4.61
N PHE A 35 7.43 0.26 -3.44
CA PHE A 35 6.73 1.52 -3.24
C PHE A 35 7.72 2.65 -3.02
N HIS A 36 7.53 3.75 -3.74
CA HIS A 36 8.33 4.96 -3.58
C HIS A 36 7.56 6.01 -2.77
N PHE A 37 8.09 6.38 -1.61
CA PHE A 37 7.48 7.34 -0.70
C PHE A 37 8.06 8.73 -0.92
N ILE A 38 7.21 9.71 -1.28
CA ILE A 38 7.62 11.11 -1.37
C ILE A 38 7.20 11.83 -0.08
N GLY A 39 8.17 12.30 0.69
CA GLY A 39 7.98 12.82 2.05
C GLY A 39 7.94 11.69 3.10
N ALA A 40 8.87 10.74 2.98
CA ALA A 40 8.91 9.54 3.82
C ALA A 40 9.16 9.81 5.31
N GLY A 41 9.80 10.93 5.65
CA GLY A 41 10.15 11.34 7.01
C GLY A 41 9.00 11.95 7.81
N GLY A 42 7.84 12.21 7.18
CA GLY A 42 6.65 12.67 7.90
C GLY A 42 6.17 11.66 8.96
N ILE A 43 5.58 12.16 10.05
CA ILE A 43 5.15 11.33 11.20
C ILE A 43 4.24 10.16 10.75
N GLY A 44 3.20 10.45 9.96
CA GLY A 44 2.31 9.42 9.45
C GLY A 44 2.95 8.54 8.36
N MET A 45 3.77 9.13 7.49
CA MET A 45 4.38 8.43 6.35
C MET A 45 5.42 7.41 6.82
N SER A 46 6.23 7.76 7.81
CA SER A 46 7.24 6.87 8.36
C SER A 46 6.62 5.68 9.09
N GLY A 47 5.52 5.86 9.81
CA GLY A 47 4.75 4.75 10.40
C GLY A 47 4.14 3.84 9.33
N LEU A 48 3.56 4.42 8.27
CA LEU A 48 3.01 3.66 7.14
C LEU A 48 4.09 2.84 6.42
N ALA A 49 5.24 3.45 6.14
CA ALA A 49 6.37 2.76 5.51
C ALA A 49 6.88 1.60 6.38
N GLN A 50 7.03 1.80 7.70
CA GLN A 50 7.41 0.73 8.63
C GLN A 50 6.42 -0.45 8.60
N LEU A 51 5.12 -0.17 8.61
CA LEU A 51 4.09 -1.20 8.50
C LEU A 51 4.21 -1.99 7.19
N MET A 52 4.46 -1.31 6.07
CA MET A 52 4.61 -1.96 4.77
C MET A 52 5.90 -2.78 4.67
N ILE A 53 7.01 -2.33 5.26
CA ILE A 53 8.26 -3.12 5.39
C ILE A 53 7.99 -4.40 6.18
N GLY A 54 7.29 -4.30 7.30
CA GLY A 54 6.88 -5.47 8.10
C GLY A 54 6.01 -6.47 7.33
N ARG A 55 5.34 -6.02 6.25
CA ARG A 55 4.58 -6.83 5.30
C ARG A 55 5.37 -7.15 4.02
N GLN A 56 6.71 -7.07 4.08
CA GLN A 56 7.63 -7.47 3.01
C GLN A 56 7.55 -6.61 1.74
N ALA A 57 7.02 -5.39 1.83
CA ALA A 57 7.15 -4.40 0.76
C ALA A 57 8.58 -3.87 0.71
N ILE A 58 9.05 -3.57 -0.50
CA ILE A 58 10.33 -2.91 -0.72
C ILE A 58 10.07 -1.40 -0.73
N ILE A 59 10.61 -0.69 0.26
CA ILE A 59 10.41 0.76 0.37
C ILE A 59 11.63 1.51 -0.17
N THR A 60 11.36 2.44 -1.07
CA THR A 60 12.28 3.51 -1.45
C THR A 60 11.60 4.84 -1.23
N GLY A 61 12.33 5.96 -1.32
CA GLY A 61 11.68 7.25 -1.18
C GLY A 61 12.63 8.43 -1.17
N SER A 62 12.03 9.58 -0.91
CA SER A 62 12.71 10.83 -0.66
C SER A 62 12.08 11.60 0.49
N ASP A 63 12.88 12.45 1.13
CA ASP A 63 12.39 13.49 2.03
C ASP A 63 13.16 14.80 1.81
N GLN A 64 12.58 15.94 2.14
CA GLN A 64 13.23 17.24 2.00
C GLN A 64 14.41 17.39 2.98
N MET A 65 14.28 16.85 4.20
CA MET A 65 15.28 16.99 5.25
C MET A 65 15.70 15.61 5.79
N PRO A 66 16.95 15.46 6.27
CA PRO A 66 17.30 14.32 7.08
C PRO A 66 16.57 14.40 8.43
N GLY A 67 16.50 13.27 9.14
CA GLY A 67 15.94 13.23 10.49
C GLY A 67 15.83 11.82 11.03
N GLU A 68 15.45 11.70 12.30
CA GLU A 68 15.32 10.39 12.96
C GLU A 68 14.34 9.44 12.24
N PRO A 69 13.17 9.88 11.74
CA PRO A 69 12.27 8.99 10.99
C PRO A 69 12.92 8.41 9.73
N VAL A 70 13.68 9.23 8.98
CA VAL A 70 14.41 8.79 7.78
C VAL A 70 15.50 7.79 8.17
N THR A 71 16.28 8.10 9.20
CA THR A 71 17.33 7.20 9.72
C THR A 71 16.74 5.86 10.17
N ALA A 72 15.62 5.87 10.88
CA ALA A 72 14.93 4.66 11.33
C ALA A 72 14.46 3.80 10.15
N LEU A 73 13.87 4.40 9.11
CA LEU A 73 13.48 3.69 7.89
C LEU A 73 14.68 3.06 7.18
N CYS A 74 15.79 3.78 7.06
CA CYS A 74 17.02 3.25 6.46
C CYS A 74 17.58 2.06 7.26
N ARG A 75 17.53 2.10 8.61
CA ARG A 75 17.91 0.96 9.46
C ARG A 75 17.02 -0.27 9.25
N LEU A 76 15.77 -0.08 8.84
CA LEU A 76 14.84 -1.16 8.48
C LEU A 76 15.01 -1.65 7.03
N GLY A 77 15.99 -1.12 6.29
CA GLY A 77 16.31 -1.54 4.93
C GLY A 77 15.63 -0.74 3.82
N ALA A 78 14.97 0.38 4.13
CA ALA A 78 14.45 1.29 3.11
C ALA A 78 15.59 2.11 2.48
N ASP A 79 15.46 2.44 1.19
CA ASP A 79 16.37 3.38 0.49
C ASP A 79 15.69 4.75 0.40
N ILE A 80 15.96 5.63 1.36
CA ILE A 80 15.39 6.99 1.43
C ILE A 80 16.49 8.02 1.15
N ARG A 81 16.27 8.87 0.14
CA ARG A 81 17.21 9.95 -0.22
C ARG A 81 16.77 11.30 0.32
N VAL A 82 17.74 12.16 0.64
CA VAL A 82 17.46 13.55 1.06
C VAL A 82 17.46 14.45 -0.18
N GLY A 83 16.45 15.30 -0.29
CA GLY A 83 16.18 16.16 -1.44
C GLY A 83 15.30 15.46 -2.48
N HIS A 84 14.42 16.24 -3.13
CA HIS A 84 13.53 15.72 -4.17
C HIS A 84 14.16 15.83 -5.56
N CYS A 85 14.30 14.72 -6.26
CA CYS A 85 14.95 14.64 -7.56
C CYS A 85 14.36 13.51 -8.39
N CYS A 86 14.20 13.70 -9.70
CA CYS A 86 13.64 12.70 -10.61
C CYS A 86 14.34 11.33 -10.50
N GLU A 87 15.65 11.35 -10.28
CA GLU A 87 16.57 10.21 -10.17
C GLU A 87 16.35 9.35 -8.91
N ASN A 88 15.59 9.86 -7.94
CA ASN A 88 15.18 9.08 -6.78
C ASN A 88 14.12 8.03 -7.15
N LEU A 89 13.32 8.29 -8.19
CA LEU A 89 12.28 7.37 -8.64
C LEU A 89 12.87 6.24 -9.48
N ASN A 90 13.15 5.12 -8.82
CA ASN A 90 13.66 3.90 -9.44
C ASN A 90 12.77 3.42 -10.61
N GLU A 91 13.38 2.83 -11.64
CA GLU A 91 12.67 2.26 -12.79
C GLU A 91 11.77 1.08 -12.41
N ARG A 92 12.15 0.32 -11.39
CA ARG A 92 11.41 -0.84 -10.86
C ARG A 92 10.33 -0.45 -9.84
N THR A 93 10.01 0.83 -9.70
CA THR A 93 8.94 1.27 -8.79
C THR A 93 7.59 0.81 -9.33
N ASP A 94 6.84 0.06 -8.53
CA ASP A 94 5.49 -0.38 -8.87
C ASP A 94 4.46 0.74 -8.62
N ALA A 95 4.60 1.46 -7.50
CA ALA A 95 3.67 2.54 -7.15
C ALA A 95 4.33 3.62 -6.29
N VAL A 96 3.71 4.80 -6.24
CA VAL A 96 4.16 5.95 -5.44
C VAL A 96 3.17 6.25 -4.33
N VAL A 97 3.67 6.56 -3.14
CA VAL A 97 2.87 7.01 -2.00
C VAL A 97 3.26 8.43 -1.63
N ILE A 98 2.28 9.32 -1.56
CA ILE A 98 2.49 10.74 -1.26
C ILE A 98 1.78 11.16 0.03
N SER A 99 2.41 12.07 0.77
CA SER A 99 1.74 12.81 1.83
C SER A 99 0.86 13.93 1.25
N ALA A 100 -0.06 14.47 2.05
CA ALA A 100 -0.88 15.60 1.65
C ALA A 100 -0.07 16.90 1.42
N ALA A 101 1.17 16.96 1.91
CA ALA A 101 2.04 18.13 1.78
C ALA A 101 2.82 18.16 0.44
N ILE A 102 2.82 17.05 -0.32
CA ILE A 102 3.54 16.98 -1.59
C ILE A 102 2.81 17.78 -2.66
N LYS A 103 3.51 18.76 -3.23
CA LYS A 103 2.99 19.62 -4.30
C LYS A 103 3.08 18.94 -5.65
N GLU A 104 2.16 19.33 -6.54
CA GLU A 104 2.07 18.84 -7.93
C GLU A 104 3.30 19.14 -8.79
N ASN A 105 4.10 20.14 -8.41
CA ASN A 105 5.35 20.47 -9.09
C ASN A 105 6.54 19.61 -8.62
N ASN A 106 6.36 18.71 -7.66
CA ASN A 106 7.42 17.81 -7.21
C ASN A 106 7.96 16.98 -8.40
N PRO A 107 9.29 16.95 -8.62
CA PRO A 107 9.89 16.30 -9.78
C PRO A 107 9.59 14.79 -9.84
N GLU A 108 9.63 14.10 -8.71
CA GLU A 108 9.37 12.65 -8.60
C GLU A 108 7.90 12.34 -8.91
N LEU A 109 6.97 13.14 -8.37
CA LEU A 109 5.53 12.97 -8.63
C LEU A 109 5.19 13.19 -10.10
N ARG A 110 5.75 14.23 -10.73
CA ARG A 110 5.55 14.50 -12.16
C ARG A 110 6.09 13.37 -13.02
N LEU A 111 7.25 12.81 -12.67
CA LEU A 111 7.84 11.70 -13.38
C LEU A 111 7.01 10.42 -13.21
N ALA A 112 6.55 10.12 -11.99
CA ALA A 112 5.69 8.97 -11.70
C ALA A 112 4.42 8.99 -12.56
N ARG A 113 3.74 10.15 -12.60
CA ARG A 113 2.55 10.32 -13.45
C ARG A 113 2.85 10.19 -14.94
N ARG A 114 3.99 10.73 -15.40
CA ARG A 114 4.42 10.57 -16.80
C ARG A 114 4.68 9.10 -17.15
N ARG A 115 5.19 8.31 -16.21
CA ARG A 115 5.40 6.87 -16.33
C ARG A 115 4.10 6.06 -16.19
N GLY A 116 2.97 6.70 -15.88
CA GLY A 116 1.69 6.02 -15.64
C GLY A 116 1.68 5.18 -14.35
N LEU A 117 2.57 5.47 -13.40
CA LEU A 117 2.59 4.78 -12.12
C LEU A 117 1.36 5.17 -11.29
N GLU A 118 0.83 4.21 -10.54
CA GLU A 118 -0.20 4.47 -9.56
C GLU A 118 0.33 5.38 -8.45
N VAL A 119 -0.46 6.39 -8.09
CA VAL A 119 -0.13 7.34 -7.03
C VAL A 119 -1.19 7.26 -5.96
N TYR A 120 -0.79 6.78 -4.79
CA TYR A 120 -1.63 6.66 -3.61
C TYR A 120 -1.36 7.81 -2.64
N LYS A 121 -2.43 8.41 -2.11
CA LYS A 121 -2.32 9.27 -0.94
C LYS A 121 -2.15 8.41 0.31
N TYR A 122 -1.51 8.96 1.33
CA TYR A 122 -1.41 8.35 2.67
C TYR A 122 -2.71 7.68 3.13
N ALA A 123 -3.82 8.43 3.13
CA ALA A 123 -5.10 7.94 3.62
C ALA A 123 -5.68 6.79 2.78
N GLN A 124 -5.44 6.80 1.46
CA GLN A 124 -5.87 5.71 0.57
C GLN A 124 -5.07 4.45 0.86
N MET A 125 -3.74 4.58 0.95
CA MET A 125 -2.86 3.45 1.26
C MET A 125 -3.19 2.86 2.63
N LEU A 126 -3.37 3.70 3.64
CA LEU A 126 -3.76 3.24 4.98
C LEU A 126 -5.13 2.54 4.96
N GLY A 127 -6.11 3.09 4.24
CA GLY A 127 -7.43 2.47 4.09
C GLY A 127 -7.36 1.07 3.48
N MET A 128 -6.59 0.91 2.39
CA MET A 128 -6.38 -0.41 1.77
C MET A 128 -5.69 -1.41 2.71
N LEU A 129 -4.75 -0.95 3.55
CA LEU A 129 -4.08 -1.80 4.52
C LEU A 129 -4.98 -2.22 5.69
N MET A 130 -5.99 -1.41 5.99
CA MET A 130 -6.97 -1.61 7.07
C MET A 130 -8.19 -2.41 6.63
N ASP A 131 -8.42 -2.58 5.33
CA ASP A 131 -9.63 -3.22 4.77
C ASP A 131 -9.93 -4.62 5.36
N ARG A 132 -8.89 -5.36 5.76
CA ARG A 132 -9.03 -6.69 6.38
C ARG A 132 -9.03 -6.71 7.91
N TYR A 133 -9.13 -5.55 8.55
CA TYR A 133 -9.08 -5.40 9.99
C TYR A 133 -10.31 -4.65 10.49
N GLU A 134 -10.76 -5.01 11.68
CA GLU A 134 -11.67 -4.15 12.44
C GLU A 134 -10.87 -2.94 12.94
N GLY A 135 -10.91 -1.86 12.16
CA GLY A 135 -10.16 -0.63 12.45
C GLY A 135 -10.92 0.28 13.42
N ILE A 136 -10.21 0.80 14.43
CA ILE A 136 -10.74 1.87 15.30
C ILE A 136 -10.20 3.21 14.81
N ALA A 137 -11.07 4.05 14.26
CA ALA A 137 -10.74 5.41 13.88
C ALA A 137 -10.99 6.38 15.05
N VAL A 138 -9.95 7.02 15.54
CA VAL A 138 -10.04 8.04 16.61
C VAL A 138 -9.97 9.43 15.97
N SER A 139 -10.95 10.29 16.24
CA SER A 139 -11.05 11.66 15.75
C SER A 139 -11.40 12.63 16.89
N GLY A 140 -11.11 13.92 16.70
CA GLY A 140 -11.37 15.00 17.65
C GLY A 140 -11.36 16.35 16.95
#